data_AF-A0A2E3V2G5-F1
#
_entry.id   AF-A0A2E3V2G5-F1
#
_cell.length_a   1.000
_cell.length_b   1.000
_cell.length_c   1.000
_cell.angle_alpha   90.00
_cell.angle_beta   90.00
_cell.angle_gamma   90.00
#
_symmetry.space_group_name_H-M   'P 1'
#
loop_
_entity.id
_entity.type
_entity.pdbx_description
1 polymer ?
#
loop_
_entity_poly.entity_id
_entity_poly.type
_entity_poly.pdbx_seq_one_letter_code
_entity_poly.pdbx_strand_id
1 'polypeptide(L)'
;MSDNKNILDIDENLRLLGTAHVSKTSVDLVREQINEYKPDIVAVELCESRLAALKKPEGIDNEDLLKIISEGKSAMIILQSALSVQQRKMGISSGEKPGAELLEAINLADELKIPVELIDRDVVVTLRRAWRKMGFREKIRVITSLLDGDEDDDFDLEELLEDSDLLSSMMEDVYKIAPNAGHVLIDERDLFLSGRIQQIRGKGKILAVVGAGHISGIQMNLKKPTIETTSKLPELRKQPKKPSWPKYLMLAIPILLISAVLWSGIKGDFSTVWDSALIWLALNSLLTGIGIIIARGHPLSVIAGALASPITSLNPSLAAGWFAGYTQLKVSPPTGKDASDFLEFPSFYSMFFKNKAGRVIMVTSLGNLGSTAGTFLAAGLISSGLI
;
A
#
# COMPACT_ATOMS: atom_id res chain seq x y z
N MET A 1 -8.72 17.18 39.75
CA MET A 1 -7.51 17.08 38.91
C MET A 1 -7.79 15.95 37.95
N SER A 2 -8.19 16.27 36.72
CA SER A 2 -8.48 15.27 35.70
C SER A 2 -7.16 14.64 35.26
N ASP A 3 -6.96 13.36 35.59
CA ASP A 3 -5.92 12.56 34.99
C ASP A 3 -6.23 12.43 33.49
N ASN A 4 -5.69 13.35 32.68
CA ASN A 4 -5.81 13.29 31.23
C ASN A 4 -4.94 12.12 30.76
N LYS A 5 -5.57 10.96 30.52
CA LYS A 5 -4.94 9.70 30.06
C LYS A 5 -4.06 9.88 28.79
N ASN A 6 -4.24 10.97 28.07
CA ASN A 6 -3.54 11.30 26.82
C ASN A 6 -2.22 12.06 27.01
N ILE A 7 -1.89 12.49 28.23
CA ILE A 7 -0.62 13.19 28.51
C ILE A 7 0.23 12.31 29.41
N LEU A 8 1.45 11.99 28.96
CA LEU A 8 2.39 11.19 29.73
C LEU A 8 3.75 11.86 29.81
N ASP A 9 4.12 12.32 31.01
CA ASP A 9 5.46 12.79 31.32
C ASP A 9 6.38 11.59 31.58
N ILE A 10 7.37 11.41 30.72
CA ILE A 10 8.39 10.35 30.88
C ILE A 10 9.47 10.82 31.86
N ASP A 11 9.88 12.08 31.72
CA ASP A 11 10.81 12.79 32.59
C ASP A 11 10.71 14.30 32.34
N GLU A 12 11.55 15.10 33.02
CA GLU A 12 11.53 16.57 32.94
C GLU A 12 11.67 17.13 31.50
N ASN A 13 12.28 16.38 30.58
CA ASN A 13 12.58 16.83 29.22
C ASN A 13 11.82 16.05 28.13
N LEU A 14 10.88 15.16 28.49
CA LEU A 14 10.06 14.45 27.52
C LEU A 14 8.62 14.27 28.00
N ARG A 15 7.70 14.90 27.26
CA ARG A 15 6.25 14.68 27.35
C ARG A 15 5.76 13.98 26.10
N LEU A 16 4.99 12.90 26.25
CA LEU A 16 4.24 12.27 25.18
C LEU A 16 2.80 12.80 25.21
N LEU A 17 2.30 13.19 24.05
CA LEU A 17 0.92 13.62 23.85
C LEU A 17 0.23 12.66 22.87
N GLY A 18 -0.72 11.90 23.39
CA GLY A 18 -1.59 11.01 22.62
C GLY A 18 -2.71 11.78 21.95
N THR A 19 -2.91 11.48 20.67
CA THR A 19 -3.94 12.12 19.87
C THR A 19 -4.79 11.08 19.14
N ALA A 20 -6.06 11.40 18.91
CA ALA A 20 -6.87 10.74 17.90
C ALA A 20 -6.64 11.40 16.56
N HIS A 21 -6.53 10.56 15.53
CA HIS A 21 -6.80 11.06 14.19
C HIS A 21 -8.29 11.37 14.09
N VAL A 22 -8.63 12.62 13.72
CA VAL A 22 -10.00 13.12 13.48
C VAL A 22 -10.80 13.63 14.70
N SER A 23 -10.14 14.08 15.77
CA SER A 23 -10.81 14.70 16.94
C SER A 23 -10.43 16.18 17.07
N LYS A 24 -11.44 17.05 17.16
CA LYS A 24 -11.25 18.48 17.47
C LYS A 24 -10.64 18.67 18.86
N THR A 25 -11.07 17.84 19.80
CA THR A 25 -10.51 17.74 21.15
C THR A 25 -9.00 17.46 21.12
N SER A 26 -8.50 16.66 20.18
CA SER A 26 -7.05 16.41 20.00
C SER A 26 -6.30 17.64 19.46
N VAL A 27 -6.88 18.37 18.51
CA VAL A 27 -6.30 19.63 17.97
C VAL A 27 -6.18 20.69 19.07
N ASP A 28 -7.23 20.88 19.85
CA ASP A 28 -7.23 21.86 20.93
C ASP A 28 -6.25 21.46 22.05
N LEU A 29 -6.15 20.16 22.37
CA LEU A 29 -5.19 19.65 23.33
C LEU A 29 -3.73 19.86 22.89
N VAL A 30 -3.43 19.67 21.60
CA VAL A 30 -2.11 19.99 21.02
C VAL A 30 -1.78 21.46 21.23
N ARG A 31 -2.72 22.36 20.94
CA ARG A 31 -2.54 23.81 21.14
C ARG A 31 -2.31 24.16 22.61
N GLU A 32 -3.09 23.58 23.52
CA GLU A 32 -2.92 23.78 24.96
C GLU A 32 -1.53 23.34 25.41
N GLN A 33 -1.12 22.12 25.06
CA GLN A 33 0.12 21.53 25.54
C GLN A 33 1.38 22.20 24.96
N ILE A 34 1.36 22.68 23.72
CA ILE A 34 2.48 23.46 23.17
C ILE A 34 2.65 24.78 23.96
N ASN A 35 1.55 25.45 24.29
CA ASN A 35 1.58 26.73 25.01
C ASN A 35 1.95 26.58 26.49
N GLU A 36 1.46 25.51 27.14
CA GLU A 36 1.71 25.23 28.56
C GLU A 36 3.11 24.66 28.80
N TYR A 37 3.47 23.59 28.09
CA TYR A 37 4.72 22.87 28.30
C TYR A 37 5.94 23.65 27.78
N LYS A 38 5.74 24.52 26.77
CA LYS A 38 6.78 25.32 26.12
C LYS A 38 8.00 24.48 25.72
N PRO A 39 7.82 23.50 24.82
CA PRO A 39 8.90 22.63 24.40
C PRO A 39 9.95 23.40 23.59
N ASP A 40 11.20 22.95 23.67
CA ASP A 40 12.27 23.38 22.78
C ASP A 40 12.19 22.69 21.41
N ILE A 41 11.52 21.52 21.35
CA ILE A 41 11.32 20.73 20.12
C ILE A 41 9.93 20.08 20.12
N VAL A 42 9.23 20.18 18.99
CA VAL A 42 8.01 19.41 18.75
C VAL A 42 8.34 18.21 17.84
N ALA A 43 8.18 17.00 18.37
CA ALA A 43 8.36 15.77 17.62
C ALA A 43 7.00 15.23 17.18
N VAL A 44 6.85 14.87 15.91
CA VAL A 44 5.53 14.51 15.34
C VAL A 44 5.59 13.15 14.67
N GLU A 45 4.59 12.28 14.91
CA GLU A 45 4.39 10.98 14.27
C GLU A 45 4.00 11.10 12.77
N LEU A 46 4.82 11.82 12.01
CA LEU A 46 4.71 11.96 10.57
C LEU A 46 6.06 11.65 9.92
N CYS A 47 5.99 11.18 8.68
CA CYS A 47 7.12 11.11 7.77
C CYS A 47 6.93 12.15 6.65
N GLU A 48 8.01 12.46 5.92
CA GLU A 48 8.01 13.48 4.86
C GLU A 48 6.91 13.23 3.81
N SER A 49 6.70 11.98 3.41
CA SER A 49 5.69 11.60 2.41
C SER A 49 4.26 11.84 2.90
N ARG A 50 3.99 11.60 4.19
CA ARG A 50 2.68 11.92 4.80
C ARG A 50 2.49 13.42 4.99
N LEU A 51 3.53 14.14 5.44
CA LEU A 51 3.46 15.60 5.60
C LEU A 51 3.18 16.31 4.27
N ALA A 52 3.88 15.90 3.20
CA ALA A 52 3.66 16.45 1.87
C ALA A 52 2.22 16.24 1.39
N ALA A 53 1.65 15.07 1.67
CA ALA A 53 0.26 14.76 1.34
C ALA A 53 -0.74 15.61 2.14
N LEU A 54 -0.48 15.83 3.44
CA LEU A 54 -1.34 16.68 4.29
C LEU A 54 -1.29 18.16 3.87
N LYS A 55 -0.12 18.66 3.45
CA LYS A 55 0.05 20.05 2.98
C LYS A 55 -0.53 20.30 1.57
N LYS A 56 -0.73 19.27 0.75
CA LYS A 56 -1.29 19.37 -0.61
C LYS A 56 -2.53 18.47 -0.79
N PRO A 57 -3.70 18.90 -0.27
CA PRO A 57 -4.94 18.13 -0.40
C PRO A 57 -5.60 18.22 -1.79
N GLU A 58 -5.16 19.12 -2.67
CA GLU A 58 -5.76 19.32 -3.99
C GLU A 58 -5.10 18.43 -5.06
N GLY A 59 -5.91 17.53 -5.64
CA GLY A 59 -5.81 16.94 -6.98
C GLY A 59 -4.43 16.44 -7.43
N ILE A 60 -4.25 15.12 -7.47
CA ILE A 60 -3.11 14.52 -8.19
C ILE A 60 -3.30 14.79 -9.69
N ASP A 61 -2.43 15.60 -10.28
CA ASP A 61 -2.44 15.87 -11.71
C ASP A 61 -2.09 14.62 -12.53
N ASN A 62 -2.55 14.56 -13.78
CA ASN A 62 -2.34 13.39 -14.67
C ASN A 62 -0.86 13.04 -14.88
N GLU A 63 0.02 14.06 -14.91
CA GLU A 63 1.47 13.86 -15.04
C GLU A 63 2.09 13.28 -13.77
N ASP A 64 1.56 13.63 -12.61
CA ASP A 64 1.99 13.09 -11.32
C ASP A 64 1.51 11.65 -11.14
N LEU A 65 0.30 11.30 -11.60
CA LEU A 65 -0.18 9.92 -11.64
C LEU A 65 0.74 9.00 -12.46
N LEU A 66 1.16 9.44 -13.65
CA LEU A 66 2.06 8.67 -14.51
C LEU A 66 3.45 8.52 -13.90
N LYS A 67 4.02 9.58 -13.32
CA LYS A 67 5.31 9.52 -12.59
C LYS A 67 5.22 8.59 -11.39
N ILE A 68 4.15 8.68 -10.59
CA ILE A 68 3.96 7.89 -9.36
C ILE A 68 3.73 6.40 -9.66
N ILE A 69 3.03 6.06 -10.75
CA ILE A 69 2.90 4.68 -11.24
C ILE A 69 4.26 4.14 -11.71
N SER A 70 5.02 4.95 -12.45
CA SER A 70 6.35 4.55 -12.96
C SER A 70 7.40 4.36 -11.84
N GLU A 71 7.30 5.12 -10.74
CA GLU A 71 8.19 5.04 -9.58
C GLU A 71 7.79 3.94 -8.57
N GLY A 72 6.70 3.21 -8.82
CA GLY A 72 6.21 2.16 -7.91
C GLY A 72 5.66 2.70 -6.58
N LYS A 73 5.23 3.98 -6.58
CA LYS A 73 4.56 4.67 -5.48
C LYS A 73 3.02 4.59 -5.59
N SER A 74 2.50 3.85 -6.57
CA SER A 74 1.06 3.57 -6.76
C SER A 74 0.35 3.03 -5.50
N ALA A 75 1.06 2.28 -4.65
CA ALA A 75 0.53 1.79 -3.39
C ALA A 75 0.14 2.92 -2.40
N MET A 76 0.83 4.07 -2.44
CA MET A 76 0.49 5.22 -1.58
C MET A 76 -0.79 5.89 -1.98
N ILE A 77 -1.02 6.04 -3.28
CA ILE A 77 -2.26 6.61 -3.79
C ILE A 77 -3.40 5.69 -3.41
N ILE A 78 -3.28 4.38 -3.64
CA ILE A 78 -4.29 3.39 -3.27
C ILE A 78 -4.57 3.42 -1.76
N LEU A 79 -3.53 3.48 -0.92
CA LEU A 79 -3.71 3.58 0.52
C LEU A 79 -4.37 4.90 0.94
N GLN A 80 -3.86 6.05 0.48
CA GLN A 80 -4.44 7.36 0.80
C GLN A 80 -5.90 7.44 0.39
N SER A 81 -6.22 6.85 -0.75
CA SER A 81 -7.56 6.82 -1.30
C SER A 81 -8.48 5.88 -0.53
N ALA A 82 -7.99 4.69 -0.15
CA ALA A 82 -8.73 3.75 0.69
C ALA A 82 -9.03 4.39 2.05
N LEU A 83 -8.06 5.08 2.64
CA LEU A 83 -8.21 5.86 3.86
C LEU A 83 -9.24 6.99 3.66
N SER A 84 -9.13 7.79 2.59
CA SER A 84 -10.08 8.87 2.29
C SER A 84 -11.52 8.38 2.08
N VAL A 85 -11.70 7.16 1.58
CA VAL A 85 -13.03 6.56 1.43
C VAL A 85 -13.57 6.03 2.74
N GLN A 86 -12.76 5.33 3.51
CA GLN A 86 -13.15 4.85 4.83
C GLN A 86 -13.54 6.04 5.73
N GLN A 87 -12.81 7.15 5.65
CA GLN A 87 -13.11 8.40 6.35
C GLN A 87 -14.46 9.03 5.94
N ARG A 88 -14.79 8.99 4.65
CA ARG A 88 -16.09 9.44 4.15
C ARG A 88 -17.23 8.52 4.55
N LYS A 89 -16.98 7.20 4.59
CA LYS A 89 -17.96 6.17 4.96
C LYS A 89 -18.24 6.12 6.46
N MET A 90 -17.24 6.40 7.31
CA MET A 90 -17.39 6.50 8.77
C MET A 90 -18.17 7.73 9.25
N GLY A 91 -18.77 8.51 8.34
CA GLY A 91 -19.64 9.62 8.71
C GLY A 91 -18.99 10.67 9.61
N ILE A 92 -17.65 10.78 9.63
CA ILE A 92 -16.93 11.65 10.56
C ILE A 92 -17.30 13.10 10.25
N SER A 93 -18.26 13.58 11.01
CA SER A 93 -18.89 14.89 10.93
C SER A 93 -18.16 15.93 11.79
N SER A 94 -16.99 15.59 12.34
CA SER A 94 -16.18 16.53 13.13
C SER A 94 -15.61 17.68 12.29
N GLY A 95 -15.72 17.61 10.95
CA GLY A 95 -15.25 18.65 10.03
C GLY A 95 -13.72 18.73 9.89
N GLU A 96 -12.98 17.99 10.71
CA GLU A 96 -11.52 17.97 10.73
C GLU A 96 -10.95 16.91 9.80
N LYS A 97 -9.82 17.23 9.15
CA LYS A 97 -9.12 16.28 8.27
C LYS A 97 -8.30 15.30 9.12
N PRO A 98 -8.25 13.99 8.81
CA PRO A 98 -7.35 13.07 9.48
C PRO A 98 -5.90 13.52 9.39
N GLY A 99 -5.20 13.55 10.52
CA GLY A 99 -3.87 14.15 10.59
C GLY A 99 -3.89 15.65 10.89
N ALA A 100 -5.06 16.28 11.11
CA ALA A 100 -5.18 17.69 11.46
C ALA A 100 -4.46 18.00 12.77
N GLU A 101 -4.56 17.12 13.77
CA GLU A 101 -3.86 17.26 15.05
C GLU A 101 -2.32 17.27 14.90
N LEU A 102 -1.79 16.41 14.04
CA LEU A 102 -0.35 16.36 13.75
C LEU A 102 0.10 17.55 12.88
N LEU A 103 -0.75 18.00 11.94
CA LEU A 103 -0.47 19.17 11.12
C LEU A 103 -0.53 20.46 11.95
N GLU A 104 -1.48 20.56 12.87
CA GLU A 104 -1.62 21.68 13.79
C GLU A 104 -0.37 21.79 14.69
N ALA A 105 0.14 20.67 15.21
CA ALA A 105 1.38 20.65 15.97
C ALA A 105 2.56 21.26 15.18
N ILE A 106 2.63 20.96 13.88
CA ILE A 106 3.66 21.51 12.98
C ILE A 106 3.42 22.99 12.73
N ASN A 107 2.18 23.39 12.44
CA ASN A 107 1.84 24.80 12.16
C ASN A 107 2.14 25.69 13.36
N LEU A 108 1.73 25.30 14.57
CA LEU A 108 2.00 26.04 15.80
C LEU A 108 3.50 26.10 16.12
N ALA A 109 4.22 25.01 15.91
CA ALA A 109 5.67 25.00 16.08
C ALA A 109 6.34 25.97 15.09
N ASP A 110 5.92 25.98 13.82
CA ASP A 110 6.41 26.91 12.80
C ASP A 110 6.10 28.38 13.18
N GLU A 111 4.88 28.67 13.67
CA GLU A 111 4.47 30.00 14.14
C GLU A 111 5.30 30.49 15.33
N LEU A 112 5.55 29.60 16.31
CA LEU A 112 6.33 29.88 17.50
C LEU A 112 7.85 29.75 17.28
N LYS A 113 8.28 29.40 16.06
CA LYS A 113 9.68 29.15 15.68
C LYS A 113 10.35 28.05 16.53
N ILE A 114 9.58 27.06 16.94
CA ILE A 114 10.04 25.86 17.63
C ILE A 114 10.45 24.82 16.57
N PRO A 115 11.67 24.27 16.62
CA PRO A 115 12.11 23.20 15.74
C PRO A 115 11.15 21.99 15.74
N VAL A 116 10.82 21.51 14.53
CA VAL A 116 10.00 20.31 14.32
C VAL A 116 10.87 19.12 13.91
N GLU A 117 10.68 17.97 14.55
CA GLU A 117 11.33 16.70 14.19
C GLU A 117 10.30 15.65 13.77
N LEU A 118 10.44 15.15 12.55
CA LEU A 118 9.65 14.03 12.04
C LEU A 118 10.22 12.71 12.59
N ILE A 119 9.40 11.98 13.35
CA ILE A 119 9.84 10.78 14.07
C ILE A 119 9.27 9.47 13.51
N ASP A 120 8.39 9.50 12.51
CA ASP A 120 7.84 8.29 11.91
C ASP A 120 8.66 7.77 10.72
N ARG A 121 8.51 6.47 10.44
CA ARG A 121 9.09 5.80 9.29
C ARG A 121 8.29 6.14 8.04
N ASP A 122 8.96 6.15 6.90
CA ASP A 122 8.26 6.25 5.62
C ASP A 122 7.18 5.16 5.49
N VAL A 123 5.96 5.61 5.24
CA VAL A 123 4.77 4.76 5.22
C VAL A 123 4.83 3.70 4.12
N VAL A 124 5.51 3.95 2.98
CA VAL A 124 5.73 2.93 1.94
C VAL A 124 6.61 1.80 2.46
N VAL A 125 7.67 2.15 3.19
CA VAL A 125 8.54 1.15 3.84
C VAL A 125 7.74 0.34 4.85
N THR A 126 6.96 1.00 5.72
CA THR A 126 6.11 0.36 6.72
C THR A 126 5.16 -0.67 6.10
N LEU A 127 4.38 -0.28 5.08
CA LEU A 127 3.45 -1.16 4.40
C LEU A 127 4.14 -2.32 3.67
N ARG A 128 5.27 -2.06 2.99
CA ARG A 128 6.03 -3.11 2.29
C ARG A 128 6.58 -4.14 3.27
N ARG A 129 7.03 -3.71 4.45
CA ARG A 129 7.50 -4.60 5.51
C ARG A 129 6.34 -5.44 6.06
N ALA A 130 5.20 -4.83 6.35
CA ALA A 130 4.01 -5.55 6.82
C ALA A 130 3.59 -6.61 5.79
N TRP A 131 3.47 -6.23 4.52
CA TRP A 131 3.16 -7.14 3.43
C TRP A 131 4.16 -8.28 3.26
N ARG A 132 5.45 -8.00 3.47
CA ARG A 132 6.50 -9.00 3.33
C ARG A 132 6.47 -10.00 4.48
N LYS A 133 6.25 -9.52 5.71
CA LYS A 133 6.20 -10.35 6.91
C LYS A 133 4.97 -11.23 6.95
N MET A 134 3.88 -10.81 6.29
CA MET A 134 2.67 -11.61 6.19
C MET A 134 2.84 -12.95 5.46
N GLY A 135 2.26 -13.99 6.04
CA GLY A 135 2.08 -15.29 5.40
C GLY A 135 1.07 -15.24 4.23
N PHE A 136 1.02 -16.31 3.43
CA PHE A 136 0.07 -16.39 2.31
C PHE A 136 -1.40 -16.34 2.77
N ARG A 137 -1.72 -17.02 3.88
CA ARG A 137 -3.07 -17.04 4.46
C ARG A 137 -3.52 -15.66 4.98
N GLU A 138 -2.63 -14.95 5.66
CA GLU A 138 -2.89 -13.59 6.15
C GLU A 138 -3.14 -12.62 5.00
N LYS A 139 -2.37 -12.72 3.91
CA LYS A 139 -2.60 -11.92 2.69
C LYS A 139 -3.97 -12.16 2.10
N ILE A 140 -4.39 -13.42 1.98
CA ILE A 140 -5.74 -13.73 1.50
C ILE A 140 -6.78 -13.11 2.41
N ARG A 141 -6.66 -13.29 3.74
CA ARG A 141 -7.63 -12.76 4.70
C ARG A 141 -7.74 -11.24 4.65
N VAL A 142 -6.62 -10.53 4.57
CA VAL A 142 -6.62 -9.06 4.42
C VAL A 142 -7.27 -8.63 3.12
N ILE A 143 -6.97 -9.32 2.00
CA ILE A 143 -7.60 -9.03 0.71
C ILE A 143 -9.12 -9.27 0.78
N THR A 144 -9.57 -10.38 1.38
CA THR A 144 -11.01 -10.67 1.50
C THR A 144 -11.69 -9.65 2.38
N SER A 145 -11.14 -9.32 3.56
CA SER A 145 -11.73 -8.29 4.45
C SER A 145 -11.82 -6.90 3.79
N LEU A 146 -10.84 -6.52 2.95
CA LEU A 146 -10.90 -5.26 2.20
C LEU A 146 -11.94 -5.27 1.07
N LEU A 147 -12.29 -6.44 0.56
CA LEU A 147 -13.27 -6.61 -0.53
C LEU A 147 -14.69 -6.81 -0.01
N ASP A 148 -14.83 -7.45 1.15
CA ASP A 148 -16.12 -7.77 1.77
C ASP A 148 -16.75 -6.53 2.39
N GLY A 149 -15.95 -5.51 2.74
CA GLY A 149 -16.42 -4.15 2.97
C GLY A 149 -17.58 -4.09 3.95
N ASP A 150 -17.47 -4.79 5.09
CA ASP A 150 -18.52 -4.81 6.10
C ASP A 150 -18.95 -3.37 6.41
N GLU A 151 -20.21 -3.13 6.07
CA GLU A 151 -21.04 -2.05 6.55
C GLU A 151 -21.31 -2.31 8.04
N ASP A 152 -21.56 -1.23 8.77
CA ASP A 152 -21.84 -1.20 10.20
C ASP A 152 -20.60 -1.23 11.09
N ASP A 153 -20.21 -0.04 11.51
CA ASP A 153 -20.28 0.30 12.94
C ASP A 153 -20.17 1.83 13.07
N ASP A 154 -21.28 2.48 13.40
CA ASP A 154 -21.31 3.86 13.92
C ASP A 154 -20.63 3.84 15.30
N PHE A 155 -19.29 3.90 15.31
CA PHE A 155 -18.53 4.03 16.54
C PHE A 155 -18.43 5.50 16.95
N ASP A 156 -18.82 5.82 18.18
CA ASP A 156 -18.63 7.15 18.74
C ASP A 156 -17.13 7.39 19.01
N LEU A 157 -16.52 8.23 18.17
CA LEU A 157 -15.08 8.54 18.20
C LEU A 157 -14.63 9.18 19.52
N GLU A 158 -15.52 9.88 20.21
CA GLU A 158 -15.20 10.55 21.48
C GLU A 158 -15.06 9.51 22.62
N GLU A 159 -15.91 8.48 22.63
CA GLU A 159 -15.87 7.36 23.60
C GLU A 159 -14.64 6.45 23.37
N LEU A 160 -14.27 6.21 22.11
CA LEU A 160 -13.05 5.47 21.72
C LEU A 160 -11.75 6.12 22.23
N LEU A 161 -11.77 7.43 22.50
CA LEU A 161 -10.60 8.18 22.93
C LEU A 161 -10.43 8.29 24.43
N GLU A 162 -11.56 8.26 25.15
CA GLU A 162 -11.56 8.21 26.61
C GLU A 162 -11.26 6.79 27.12
N ASP A 163 -11.53 5.79 26.27
CA ASP A 163 -11.34 4.38 26.57
C ASP A 163 -10.16 3.73 25.81
N SER A 164 -8.99 3.78 26.45
CA SER A 164 -7.78 3.05 26.03
C SER A 164 -8.01 1.54 25.82
N ASP A 165 -9.03 0.94 26.43
CA ASP A 165 -9.30 -0.49 26.35
C ASP A 165 -10.05 -0.84 25.04
N LEU A 166 -10.89 0.07 24.52
CA LEU A 166 -11.54 -0.04 23.21
C LEU A 166 -10.56 0.14 22.03
N LEU A 167 -9.62 1.07 22.14
CA LEU A 167 -8.57 1.20 21.13
C LEU A 167 -7.65 -0.04 21.10
N SER A 168 -7.41 -0.62 22.27
CA SER A 168 -6.64 -1.87 22.43
C SER A 168 -7.38 -3.06 21.81
N SER A 169 -8.70 -3.15 21.95
CA SER A 169 -9.50 -4.25 21.38
C SER A 169 -9.53 -4.22 19.84
N MET A 170 -9.62 -3.04 19.22
CA MET A 170 -9.49 -2.90 17.75
C MET A 170 -8.09 -3.29 17.25
N MET A 171 -7.04 -2.90 17.99
CA MET A 171 -5.67 -3.34 17.68
C MET A 171 -5.54 -4.86 17.83
N GLU A 172 -6.20 -5.46 18.81
CA GLU A 172 -6.25 -6.90 19.01
C GLU A 172 -6.95 -7.63 17.86
N ASP A 173 -7.98 -7.03 17.25
CA ASP A 173 -8.65 -7.57 16.07
C ASP A 173 -7.77 -7.53 14.82
N VAL A 174 -6.95 -6.48 14.65
CA VAL A 174 -5.90 -6.45 13.63
C VAL A 174 -4.89 -7.58 13.84
N TYR A 175 -4.51 -7.85 15.09
CA TYR A 175 -3.64 -8.99 15.44
C TYR A 175 -4.28 -10.35 15.16
N LYS A 176 -5.60 -10.51 15.36
CA LYS A 176 -6.34 -11.75 15.02
C LYS A 176 -6.36 -12.00 13.51
N ILE A 177 -6.52 -10.95 12.71
CA ILE A 177 -6.61 -11.03 11.25
C ILE A 177 -5.23 -11.25 10.62
N ALA A 178 -4.24 -10.44 10.99
CA ALA A 178 -2.91 -10.47 10.38
C ALA A 178 -1.82 -10.20 11.43
N PRO A 179 -1.45 -11.19 12.25
CA PRO A 179 -0.55 -10.99 13.39
C PRO A 179 0.84 -10.49 12.96
N ASN A 180 1.36 -11.00 11.83
CA ASN A 180 2.64 -10.52 11.30
C ASN A 180 2.57 -9.09 10.77
N ALA A 181 1.40 -8.62 10.30
CA ALA A 181 1.21 -7.22 9.94
C ALA A 181 1.11 -6.35 11.19
N GLY A 182 0.35 -6.79 12.20
CA GLY A 182 0.24 -6.13 13.51
C GLY A 182 1.60 -5.85 14.12
N HIS A 183 2.47 -6.87 14.20
CA HIS A 183 3.84 -6.70 14.71
C HIS A 183 4.64 -5.64 13.94
N VAL A 184 4.42 -5.46 12.62
CA VAL A 184 5.16 -4.44 11.84
C VAL A 184 4.57 -3.04 11.98
N LEU A 185 3.25 -2.97 12.03
CA LEU A 185 2.49 -1.72 12.08
C LEU A 185 2.47 -1.11 13.48
N ILE A 186 2.60 -1.94 14.51
CA ILE A 186 2.57 -1.54 15.92
C ILE A 186 3.98 -1.74 16.50
N ASP A 187 4.40 -2.95 16.85
CA ASP A 187 5.65 -3.17 17.61
C ASP A 187 6.92 -2.61 16.93
N GLU A 188 7.11 -2.87 15.63
CA GLU A 188 8.26 -2.32 14.89
C GLU A 188 8.15 -0.80 14.71
N ARG A 189 6.92 -0.27 14.68
CA ARG A 189 6.67 1.17 14.53
C ARG A 189 6.93 1.88 15.86
N ASP A 190 6.45 1.35 16.97
CA ASP A 190 6.75 1.83 18.33
C ASP A 190 8.25 1.86 18.58
N LEU A 191 8.94 0.76 18.23
CA LEU A 191 10.38 0.69 18.34
C LEU A 191 11.08 1.76 17.51
N PHE A 192 10.56 2.05 16.30
CA PHE A 192 11.08 3.11 15.45
C PHE A 192 10.86 4.50 16.06
N LEU A 193 9.63 4.79 16.51
CA LEU A 193 9.25 6.04 17.14
C LEU A 193 10.09 6.30 18.39
N SER A 194 10.19 5.32 19.29
CA SER A 194 11.05 5.41 20.48
C SER A 194 12.51 5.62 20.13
N GLY A 195 13.04 4.90 19.14
CA GLY A 195 14.43 5.08 18.70
C GLY A 195 14.66 6.49 18.13
N ARG A 196 13.70 7.04 17.37
CA ARG A 196 13.78 8.41 16.86
C ARG A 196 13.71 9.45 17.96
N ILE A 197 12.81 9.28 18.93
CA ILE A 197 12.74 10.11 20.14
C ILE A 197 14.09 10.07 20.85
N GLN A 198 14.65 8.88 21.10
CA GLN A 198 15.96 8.71 21.74
C GLN A 198 17.12 9.41 20.98
N GLN A 199 17.07 9.50 19.65
CA GLN A 199 18.08 10.23 18.87
C GLN A 199 17.99 11.75 19.01
N ILE A 200 16.83 12.30 19.34
CA ILE A 200 16.63 13.75 19.51
C ILE A 200 16.71 14.17 20.98
N ARG A 201 16.69 13.21 21.92
CA ARG A 201 16.91 13.44 23.35
C ARG A 201 18.24 14.17 23.59
N GLY A 202 18.24 15.10 24.54
CA GLY A 202 19.39 15.93 24.87
C GLY A 202 19.49 17.24 24.06
N LYS A 203 18.60 17.48 23.11
CA LYS A 203 18.49 18.77 22.40
C LYS A 203 17.58 19.80 23.10
N GLY A 204 16.98 19.45 24.24
CA GLY A 204 16.05 20.30 25.00
C GLY A 204 14.82 19.54 25.49
N LYS A 205 13.79 20.27 25.93
CA LYS A 205 12.46 19.76 26.27
C LYS A 205 11.72 19.37 25.00
N ILE A 206 11.24 18.12 24.94
CA ILE A 206 10.58 17.56 23.76
C ILE A 206 9.12 17.29 24.09
N LEU A 207 8.22 17.82 23.26
CA LEU A 207 6.84 17.39 23.20
C LEU A 207 6.68 16.46 22.01
N ALA A 208 6.42 15.17 22.25
CA ALA A 208 6.19 14.19 21.19
C ALA A 208 4.68 13.95 21.00
N VAL A 209 4.15 14.43 19.89
CA VAL A 209 2.76 14.26 19.47
C VAL A 209 2.63 12.98 18.65
N VAL A 210 1.94 11.98 19.21
CA VAL A 210 1.81 10.62 18.68
C VAL A 210 0.35 10.16 18.75
N GLY A 211 -0.01 9.12 18.01
CA GLY A 211 -1.30 8.46 18.16
C GLY A 211 -1.41 7.80 19.54
N ALA A 212 -2.58 7.89 20.17
CA ALA A 212 -2.80 7.36 21.53
C ALA A 212 -2.41 5.88 21.67
N GLY A 213 -2.68 5.06 20.65
CA GLY A 213 -2.34 3.64 20.63
C GLY A 213 -0.83 3.33 20.66
N HIS A 214 0.03 4.30 20.38
CA HIS A 214 1.49 4.12 20.39
C HIS A 214 2.13 4.50 21.74
N ILE A 215 1.41 5.17 22.65
CA ILE A 215 1.99 5.65 23.93
C ILE A 215 2.58 4.50 24.76
N SER A 216 1.80 3.44 24.98
CA SER A 216 2.19 2.33 25.85
C SER A 216 3.43 1.60 25.30
N GLY A 217 3.44 1.33 23.99
CA GLY A 217 4.57 0.73 23.29
C GLY A 217 5.81 1.63 23.30
N ILE A 218 5.64 2.94 23.12
CA ILE A 218 6.74 3.90 23.19
C ILE A 218 7.32 3.92 24.61
N GLN A 219 6.47 4.04 25.64
CA GLN A 219 6.89 4.06 27.04
C GLN A 219 7.68 2.80 27.40
N MET A 220 7.22 1.62 26.98
CA MET A 220 7.91 0.37 27.22
C MET A 220 9.29 0.32 26.52
N ASN A 221 9.37 0.80 25.28
CA ASN A 221 10.63 0.82 24.54
C ASN A 221 11.61 1.88 25.06
N LEU A 222 11.14 3.00 25.61
CA LEU A 222 11.99 4.03 26.22
C LEU A 222 12.66 3.55 27.52
N LYS A 223 12.10 2.55 28.22
CA LYS A 223 12.72 1.91 29.39
C LYS A 223 13.92 1.03 29.03
N LYS A 224 14.07 0.64 27.76
CA LYS A 224 15.19 -0.19 27.27
C LYS A 224 16.44 0.69 27.06
N PRO A 225 17.66 0.13 27.13
CA PRO A 225 18.88 0.89 26.85
C PRO A 225 18.83 1.58 25.49
N THR A 226 19.23 2.86 25.43
CA THR A 226 19.21 3.68 24.21
C THR A 226 19.89 3.01 23.02
N ILE A 227 20.98 2.28 23.25
CA ILE A 227 21.69 1.54 22.20
C ILE A 227 20.83 0.44 21.57
N GLU A 228 19.96 -0.22 22.32
CA GLU A 228 19.12 -1.31 21.79
C GLU A 228 18.01 -0.81 20.86
N THR A 229 17.48 0.38 21.13
CA THR A 229 16.43 1.01 20.31
C THR A 229 17.04 1.72 19.09
N THR A 230 18.12 2.48 19.30
CA THR A 230 18.76 3.26 18.23
C THR A 230 19.53 2.41 17.21
N SER A 231 20.18 1.33 17.64
CA SER A 231 20.94 0.42 16.74
C SER A 231 20.07 -0.29 15.70
N LYS A 232 18.77 -0.47 15.98
CA LYS A 232 17.81 -1.12 15.07
C LYS A 232 17.24 -0.17 14.03
N LEU A 233 17.35 1.15 14.21
CA LEU A 233 16.79 2.14 13.28
C LEU A 233 17.28 1.98 11.83
N PRO A 234 18.58 1.77 11.55
CA PRO A 234 19.05 1.59 10.17
C PRO A 234 18.43 0.37 9.48
N GLU A 235 18.12 -0.68 10.23
CA GLU A 235 17.44 -1.86 9.70
C GLU A 235 15.95 -1.59 9.46
N LEU A 236 15.29 -0.92 10.41
CA LEU A 236 13.87 -0.57 10.32
C LEU A 236 13.58 0.42 9.17
N ARG A 237 14.56 1.26 8.79
CA ARG A 237 14.48 2.13 7.60
C ARG A 237 14.63 1.39 6.27
N LYS A 238 15.25 0.20 6.25
CA LYS A 238 15.51 -0.52 5.01
C LYS A 238 14.25 -1.15 4.45
N GLN A 239 14.10 -1.01 3.13
CA GLN A 239 13.08 -1.74 2.39
C GLN A 239 13.41 -3.24 2.32
N PRO A 240 12.40 -4.12 2.48
CA PRO A 240 12.62 -5.55 2.37
C PRO A 240 13.09 -5.90 0.96
N LYS A 241 14.11 -6.77 0.85
CA LYS A 241 14.63 -7.24 -0.44
C LYS A 241 13.51 -7.92 -1.25
N LYS A 242 13.49 -7.69 -2.56
CA LYS A 242 12.60 -8.42 -3.47
C LYS A 242 13.03 -9.90 -3.50
N PRO A 243 12.09 -10.86 -3.46
CA PRO A 243 12.41 -12.27 -3.52
C PRO A 243 13.06 -12.58 -4.87
N SER A 244 14.11 -13.40 -4.87
CA SER A 244 14.80 -13.78 -6.10
C SER A 244 14.14 -14.96 -6.81
N TRP A 245 13.31 -15.76 -6.12
CA TRP A 245 12.67 -16.96 -6.69
C TRP A 245 11.84 -16.69 -7.96
N PRO A 246 11.08 -15.58 -8.10
CA PRO A 246 10.34 -15.32 -9.33
C PRO A 246 11.29 -15.12 -10.51
N LYS A 247 12.51 -14.58 -10.29
CA LYS A 247 13.50 -14.40 -11.36
C LYS A 247 13.95 -15.75 -11.93
N TYR A 248 14.16 -16.74 -11.06
CA TYR A 248 14.56 -18.08 -11.48
C TYR A 248 13.41 -18.83 -12.16
N LEU A 249 12.18 -18.70 -11.65
CA LEU A 249 10.98 -19.24 -12.30
C LEU A 249 10.80 -18.63 -13.71
N MET A 250 10.98 -17.31 -13.83
CA MET A 250 10.90 -16.59 -15.10
C MET A 250 11.98 -17.03 -16.10
N LEU A 251 13.16 -17.47 -15.63
CA LEU A 251 14.22 -17.99 -16.51
C LEU A 251 14.01 -19.46 -16.88
N ALA A 252 13.35 -20.24 -16.02
CA ALA A 252 13.11 -21.67 -16.25
C ALA A 252 12.17 -21.92 -17.44
N ILE A 253 11.15 -21.07 -17.64
CA ILE A 253 10.15 -21.25 -18.72
C ILE A 253 10.80 -21.17 -20.12
N PRO A 254 11.58 -20.12 -20.48
CA PRO A 254 12.28 -20.07 -21.76
C PRO A 254 13.27 -21.22 -21.95
N ILE A 255 14.00 -21.61 -20.90
CA ILE A 255 14.96 -22.72 -20.97
C ILE A 255 14.25 -24.04 -21.27
N LEU A 256 13.12 -24.32 -20.61
CA LEU A 256 12.31 -25.51 -20.85
C LEU A 256 11.78 -25.53 -22.29
N LEU A 257 11.27 -24.40 -22.80
CA LEU A 257 10.76 -24.30 -24.16
C LEU A 257 11.86 -24.51 -25.21
N ILE A 258 13.03 -23.88 -25.05
CA ILE A 258 14.18 -24.08 -25.94
C ILE A 258 14.62 -25.55 -25.90
N SER A 259 14.68 -26.15 -24.71
CA SER A 259 15.07 -27.56 -24.54
C SER A 259 14.09 -28.51 -25.22
N ALA A 260 12.78 -28.24 -25.14
CA ALA A 260 11.74 -29.04 -25.80
C ALA A 260 11.83 -28.94 -27.33
N VAL A 261 12.06 -27.74 -27.88
CA VAL A 261 12.24 -27.53 -29.32
C VAL A 261 13.50 -28.22 -29.83
N LEU A 262 14.62 -28.10 -29.11
CA LEU A 262 15.87 -28.80 -29.46
C LEU A 262 15.70 -30.32 -29.44
N TRP A 263 15.02 -30.86 -28.42
CA TRP A 263 14.74 -32.28 -28.30
C TRP A 263 13.87 -32.81 -29.45
N SER A 264 12.84 -32.07 -29.84
CA SER A 264 11.97 -32.43 -30.97
C SER A 264 12.70 -32.35 -32.32
N GLY A 265 13.56 -31.34 -32.49
CA GLY A 265 14.40 -31.19 -33.69
C GLY A 265 15.41 -32.33 -33.87
N ILE A 266 16.01 -32.84 -32.78
CA ILE A 266 16.91 -34.00 -32.82
C ILE A 266 16.17 -35.28 -33.26
N LYS A 267 14.87 -35.41 -32.94
CA LYS A 267 14.03 -36.55 -33.35
C LYS A 267 13.51 -36.45 -34.80
N GLY A 268 13.79 -35.35 -35.51
CA GLY A 268 13.37 -35.16 -36.90
C GLY A 268 11.88 -34.85 -37.09
N ASP A 269 11.16 -34.53 -36.03
CA ASP A 269 9.71 -34.29 -36.06
C ASP A 269 9.39 -32.79 -36.13
N PHE A 270 9.71 -32.19 -37.27
CA PHE A 270 9.48 -30.76 -37.52
C PHE A 270 8.00 -30.40 -37.69
N SER A 271 7.16 -31.36 -38.09
CA SER A 271 5.70 -31.21 -38.15
C SER A 271 5.12 -30.86 -36.78
N THR A 272 5.47 -31.65 -35.77
CA THR A 272 4.94 -31.48 -34.41
C THR A 272 5.40 -30.17 -33.76
N VAL A 273 6.61 -29.68 -34.11
CA VAL A 273 7.09 -28.37 -33.65
C VAL A 273 6.25 -27.24 -34.24
N TRP A 274 5.89 -27.33 -35.53
CA TRP A 274 5.07 -26.33 -36.20
C TRP A 274 3.64 -26.30 -35.66
N ASP A 275 3.02 -27.47 -35.49
CA ASP A 275 1.68 -27.59 -34.92
C ASP A 275 1.65 -27.09 -33.47
N SER A 276 2.67 -27.41 -32.68
CA SER A 276 2.84 -26.89 -31.32
C SER A 276 2.97 -25.35 -31.30
N ALA A 277 3.72 -24.77 -32.23
CA ALA A 277 3.87 -23.33 -32.34
C ALA A 277 2.56 -22.64 -32.75
N LEU A 278 1.79 -23.24 -33.68
CA LEU A 278 0.48 -22.74 -34.08
C LEU A 278 -0.54 -22.80 -32.94
N ILE A 279 -0.58 -23.90 -32.19
CA ILE A 279 -1.44 -24.07 -31.01
C ILE A 279 -1.07 -23.05 -29.94
N TRP A 280 0.22 -22.87 -29.67
CA TRP A 280 0.72 -21.87 -28.74
C TRP A 280 0.29 -20.47 -29.14
N LEU A 281 0.48 -20.10 -30.41
CA LEU A 281 0.10 -18.79 -30.94
C LEU A 281 -1.41 -18.57 -30.85
N ALA A 282 -2.20 -19.54 -31.28
CA ALA A 282 -3.66 -19.45 -31.30
C ALA A 282 -4.24 -19.31 -29.90
N LEU A 283 -3.85 -20.18 -28.95
CA LEU A 283 -4.39 -20.17 -27.59
C LEU A 283 -4.01 -18.93 -26.80
N ASN A 284 -2.74 -18.50 -26.89
CA ASN A 284 -2.28 -17.27 -26.23
C ASN A 284 -3.04 -16.05 -26.77
N SER A 285 -3.15 -15.93 -28.10
CA SER A 285 -3.85 -14.80 -28.74
C SER A 285 -5.34 -14.79 -28.39
N LEU A 286 -6.00 -15.94 -28.49
CA LEU A 286 -7.44 -16.07 -28.27
C LEU A 286 -7.82 -15.79 -26.83
N LEU A 287 -7.18 -16.45 -25.85
CA LEU A 287 -7.54 -16.29 -24.44
C LEU A 287 -7.18 -14.91 -23.90
N THR A 288 -6.07 -14.31 -24.37
CA THR A 288 -5.75 -12.91 -24.07
C THR A 288 -6.83 -11.98 -24.62
N GLY A 289 -7.22 -12.17 -25.88
CA GLY A 289 -8.29 -11.40 -26.50
C GLY A 289 -9.61 -11.50 -25.74
N ILE A 290 -10.01 -12.71 -25.35
CA ILE A 290 -11.20 -12.97 -24.53
C ILE A 290 -11.11 -12.25 -23.18
N GLY A 291 -9.97 -12.33 -22.48
CA GLY A 291 -9.77 -11.63 -21.22
C GLY A 291 -9.96 -10.12 -21.35
N ILE A 292 -9.43 -9.52 -22.43
CA ILE A 292 -9.58 -8.08 -22.70
C ILE A 292 -11.03 -7.73 -23.08
N ILE A 293 -11.72 -8.59 -23.81
CA ILE A 293 -13.14 -8.42 -24.15
C ILE A 293 -14.00 -8.45 -22.87
N ILE A 294 -13.73 -9.39 -21.95
CA ILE A 294 -14.40 -9.46 -20.64
C ILE A 294 -14.13 -8.18 -19.84
N ALA A 295 -12.91 -7.63 -19.91
CA ALA A 295 -12.58 -6.33 -19.33
C ALA A 295 -13.29 -5.14 -19.99
N ARG A 296 -14.06 -5.37 -21.07
CA ARG A 296 -14.70 -4.35 -21.92
C ARG A 296 -13.67 -3.39 -22.52
N GLY A 297 -12.49 -3.92 -22.85
CA GLY A 297 -11.42 -3.19 -23.49
C GLY A 297 -11.79 -2.72 -24.90
N HIS A 298 -11.13 -1.65 -25.34
CA HIS A 298 -11.27 -1.15 -26.70
C HIS A 298 -10.79 -2.21 -27.71
N PRO A 299 -11.40 -2.32 -28.92
CA PRO A 299 -11.00 -3.29 -29.93
C PRO A 299 -9.49 -3.24 -30.29
N LEU A 300 -8.91 -2.04 -30.34
CA LEU A 300 -7.47 -1.88 -30.54
C LEU A 300 -6.62 -2.50 -29.42
N SER A 301 -7.09 -2.45 -28.18
CA SER A 301 -6.44 -3.10 -27.04
C SER A 301 -6.52 -4.62 -27.15
N VAL A 302 -7.65 -5.16 -27.65
CA VAL A 302 -7.82 -6.59 -27.92
C VAL A 302 -6.80 -7.06 -28.95
N ILE A 303 -6.68 -6.34 -30.08
CA ILE A 303 -5.73 -6.65 -31.15
C ILE A 303 -4.30 -6.57 -30.62
N ALA A 304 -3.94 -5.48 -29.92
CA ALA A 304 -2.60 -5.28 -29.37
C ALA A 304 -2.22 -6.40 -28.38
N GLY A 305 -3.13 -6.75 -27.46
CA GLY A 305 -2.90 -7.83 -26.50
C GLY A 305 -2.80 -9.21 -27.17
N ALA A 306 -3.71 -9.52 -28.11
CA ALA A 306 -3.71 -10.79 -28.82
C ALA A 306 -2.42 -10.98 -29.64
N LEU A 307 -1.94 -9.96 -30.35
CA LEU A 307 -0.69 -10.03 -31.12
C LEU A 307 0.55 -10.08 -30.23
N ALA A 308 0.56 -9.35 -29.11
CA ALA A 308 1.68 -9.36 -28.18
C ALA A 308 1.78 -10.69 -27.41
N SER A 309 0.64 -11.33 -27.10
CA SER A 309 0.59 -12.46 -26.17
C SER A 309 1.54 -13.62 -26.52
N PRO A 310 1.55 -14.18 -27.75
CA PRO A 310 2.43 -15.30 -28.10
C PRO A 310 3.92 -15.00 -27.92
N ILE A 311 4.32 -13.75 -28.13
CA ILE A 311 5.73 -13.31 -28.00
C ILE A 311 6.05 -13.07 -26.54
N THR A 312 5.16 -12.40 -25.82
CA THR A 312 5.35 -12.06 -24.41
C THR A 312 5.27 -13.28 -23.49
N SER A 313 4.51 -14.32 -23.84
CA SER A 313 4.46 -15.56 -23.06
C SER A 313 5.80 -16.31 -23.05
N LEU A 314 6.64 -16.10 -24.07
CA LEU A 314 8.01 -16.61 -24.13
C LEU A 314 9.01 -15.78 -23.31
N ASN A 315 8.64 -14.55 -22.94
CA ASN A 315 9.48 -13.66 -22.14
C ASN A 315 8.71 -13.14 -20.92
N PRO A 316 8.86 -13.79 -19.75
CA PRO A 316 8.12 -13.41 -18.55
C PRO A 316 8.38 -12.00 -18.01
N SER A 317 9.36 -11.27 -18.56
CA SER A 317 9.57 -9.85 -18.25
C SER A 317 8.61 -8.91 -18.99
N LEU A 318 7.94 -9.40 -20.04
CA LEU A 318 6.97 -8.68 -20.83
C LEU A 318 5.61 -9.35 -20.67
N ALA A 319 4.55 -8.55 -20.51
CA ALA A 319 3.21 -9.08 -20.27
C ALA A 319 2.26 -8.58 -21.37
N ALA A 320 1.49 -9.48 -21.99
CA ALA A 320 0.55 -9.15 -23.07
C ALA A 320 -0.44 -8.05 -22.69
N GLY A 321 -0.90 -8.09 -21.44
CA GLY A 321 -1.80 -7.10 -20.86
C GLY A 321 -1.18 -5.72 -20.74
N TRP A 322 0.15 -5.57 -20.64
CA TRP A 322 0.78 -4.24 -20.64
C TRP A 322 0.64 -3.57 -22.01
N PHE A 323 0.78 -4.32 -23.10
CA PHE A 323 0.55 -3.79 -24.45
C PHE A 323 -0.91 -3.42 -24.67
N ALA A 324 -1.83 -4.27 -24.21
CA ALA A 324 -3.27 -3.99 -24.25
C ALA A 324 -3.64 -2.77 -23.39
N GLY A 325 -3.13 -2.68 -22.16
CA GLY A 325 -3.37 -1.60 -21.22
C GLY A 325 -2.78 -0.27 -21.69
N TYR A 326 -1.58 -0.28 -22.25
CA TYR A 326 -0.97 0.89 -22.87
C TYR A 326 -1.79 1.39 -24.06
N THR A 327 -2.26 0.47 -24.90
CA THR A 327 -3.14 0.80 -26.03
C THR A 327 -4.46 1.37 -25.52
N GLN A 328 -5.03 0.80 -24.46
CA GLN A 328 -6.24 1.29 -23.80
C GLN A 328 -6.06 2.71 -23.27
N LEU A 329 -4.92 3.01 -22.64
CA LEU A 329 -4.58 4.35 -22.16
C LEU A 329 -4.48 5.36 -23.28
N LYS A 330 -3.89 4.99 -24.42
CA LYS A 330 -3.76 5.89 -25.58
C LYS A 330 -5.08 6.16 -26.27
N VAL A 331 -5.91 5.14 -26.42
CA VAL A 331 -7.15 5.23 -27.22
C VAL A 331 -8.33 5.72 -26.36
N SER A 332 -8.31 5.46 -25.07
CA SER A 332 -9.35 5.89 -24.12
C SER A 332 -8.71 6.35 -22.82
N PRO A 333 -8.01 7.51 -22.84
CA PRO A 333 -7.33 8.03 -21.67
C PRO A 333 -8.33 8.30 -20.53
N PRO A 334 -8.01 7.90 -19.29
CA PRO A 334 -8.77 8.30 -18.13
C PRO A 334 -8.61 9.81 -17.89
N THR A 335 -9.66 10.44 -17.39
CA THR A 335 -9.62 11.84 -16.95
C THR A 335 -9.14 11.93 -15.50
N GLY A 336 -8.77 13.14 -15.04
CA GLY A 336 -8.45 13.36 -13.61
C GLY A 336 -9.63 13.01 -12.70
N LYS A 337 -10.87 13.24 -13.16
CA LYS A 337 -12.08 12.78 -12.48
C LYS A 337 -12.18 11.26 -12.42
N ASP A 338 -11.92 10.55 -13.52
CA ASP A 338 -11.88 9.08 -13.50
C ASP A 338 -10.84 8.56 -12.50
N ALA A 339 -9.68 9.21 -12.38
CA ALA A 339 -8.70 8.85 -11.37
C ALA A 339 -9.22 9.08 -9.95
N SER A 340 -9.81 10.25 -9.66
CA SER A 340 -10.42 10.53 -8.35
C SER A 340 -11.55 9.56 -8.01
N ASP A 341 -12.50 9.34 -8.92
CA ASP A 341 -13.64 8.44 -8.72
C ASP A 341 -13.19 6.98 -8.54
N PHE A 342 -12.09 6.56 -9.17
CA PHE A 342 -11.52 5.22 -8.98
C PHE A 342 -10.95 5.04 -7.57
N LEU A 343 -10.39 6.11 -7.02
CA LEU A 343 -9.85 6.20 -5.68
C LEU A 343 -10.95 6.31 -4.61
N GLU A 344 -12.20 6.54 -5.01
CA GLU A 344 -13.34 6.64 -4.10
C GLU A 344 -14.00 5.28 -3.73
N PHE A 345 -13.42 4.15 -4.17
CA PHE A 345 -13.84 2.77 -3.84
C PHE A 345 -15.37 2.58 -3.67
N PRO A 346 -16.21 2.96 -4.64
CA PRO A 346 -17.66 2.91 -4.47
C PRO A 346 -18.18 1.46 -4.43
N SER A 347 -17.85 0.69 -5.46
CA SER A 347 -18.09 -0.76 -5.53
C SER A 347 -17.14 -1.38 -6.56
N PHE A 348 -16.75 -2.64 -6.37
CA PHE A 348 -15.80 -3.32 -7.26
C PHE A 348 -16.22 -3.23 -8.74
N TYR A 349 -17.50 -3.48 -9.02
CA TYR A 349 -18.02 -3.40 -10.40
C TYR A 349 -17.92 -1.99 -10.99
N SER A 350 -18.33 -0.96 -10.23
CA SER A 350 -18.29 0.43 -10.71
C SER A 350 -16.84 0.89 -10.92
N MET A 351 -15.98 0.61 -9.95
CA MET A 351 -14.57 0.96 -9.95
C MET A 351 -13.82 0.35 -11.14
N PHE A 352 -14.01 -0.94 -11.42
CA PHE A 352 -13.19 -1.63 -12.42
C PHE A 352 -13.80 -1.70 -13.82
N PHE A 353 -15.13 -1.67 -13.96
CA PHE A 353 -15.78 -1.84 -15.26
C PHE A 353 -16.45 -0.56 -15.80
N LYS A 354 -16.94 0.34 -14.93
CA LYS A 354 -17.55 1.61 -15.37
C LYS A 354 -16.51 2.72 -15.55
N ASN A 355 -15.60 2.86 -14.60
CA ASN A 355 -14.55 3.88 -14.61
C ASN A 355 -13.43 3.58 -15.64
N LYS A 356 -12.93 4.62 -16.33
CA LYS A 356 -11.89 4.45 -17.36
C LYS A 356 -10.53 4.02 -16.79
N ALA A 357 -10.14 4.53 -15.62
CA ALA A 357 -8.89 4.15 -14.96
C ALA A 357 -8.92 2.69 -14.53
N GLY A 358 -10.03 2.25 -13.93
CA GLY A 358 -10.22 0.84 -13.57
C GLY A 358 -10.27 -0.09 -14.77
N ARG A 359 -10.87 0.35 -15.89
CA ARG A 359 -10.90 -0.42 -17.13
C ARG A 359 -9.49 -0.71 -17.67
N VAL A 360 -8.57 0.25 -17.60
CA VAL A 360 -7.16 0.04 -17.99
C VAL A 360 -6.53 -1.07 -17.15
N ILE A 361 -6.78 -1.05 -15.84
CA ILE A 361 -6.24 -2.07 -14.91
C ILE A 361 -6.85 -3.44 -15.23
N MET A 362 -8.15 -3.52 -15.50
CA MET A 362 -8.82 -4.77 -15.87
C MET A 362 -8.35 -5.32 -17.21
N VAL A 363 -8.21 -4.46 -18.23
CA VAL A 363 -7.66 -4.84 -19.55
C VAL A 363 -6.27 -5.43 -19.38
N THR A 364 -5.45 -4.82 -18.54
CA THR A 364 -4.10 -5.30 -18.23
C THR A 364 -4.13 -6.64 -17.50
N SER A 365 -4.95 -6.74 -16.46
CA SER A 365 -4.98 -7.90 -15.56
C SER A 365 -5.61 -9.12 -16.22
N LEU A 366 -6.79 -8.97 -16.83
CA LEU A 366 -7.47 -10.04 -17.54
C LEU A 366 -6.75 -10.44 -18.83
N GLY A 367 -6.07 -9.51 -19.51
CA GLY A 367 -5.18 -9.83 -20.62
C GLY A 367 -3.99 -10.72 -20.18
N ASN A 368 -3.37 -10.39 -19.05
CA ASN A 368 -2.29 -11.21 -18.48
C ASN A 368 -2.78 -12.59 -18.02
N LEU A 369 -3.95 -12.66 -17.40
CA LEU A 369 -4.58 -13.92 -17.01
C LEU A 369 -4.91 -14.78 -18.23
N GLY A 370 -5.45 -14.17 -19.30
CA GLY A 370 -5.71 -14.83 -20.57
C GLY A 370 -4.44 -15.41 -21.20
N SER A 371 -3.36 -14.64 -21.24
CA SER A 371 -2.05 -15.10 -21.75
C SER A 371 -1.49 -16.24 -20.90
N THR A 372 -1.63 -16.15 -19.58
CA THR A 372 -1.18 -17.20 -18.65
C THR A 372 -1.97 -18.48 -18.85
N ALA A 373 -3.31 -18.39 -18.96
CA ALA A 373 -4.17 -19.52 -19.26
C ALA A 373 -3.84 -20.16 -20.62
N GLY A 374 -3.59 -19.34 -21.65
CA GLY A 374 -3.16 -19.80 -22.97
C GLY A 374 -1.83 -20.55 -22.93
N THR A 375 -0.87 -20.05 -22.15
CA THR A 375 0.41 -20.72 -21.92
C THR A 375 0.23 -22.08 -21.26
N PHE A 376 -0.56 -22.18 -20.19
CA PHE A 376 -0.79 -23.45 -19.49
C PHE A 376 -1.56 -24.46 -20.35
N LEU A 377 -2.61 -24.02 -21.06
CA LEU A 377 -3.40 -24.89 -21.92
C LEU A 377 -2.60 -25.35 -23.14
N ALA A 378 -1.84 -24.46 -23.78
CA ALA A 378 -0.95 -24.83 -24.87
C ALA A 378 0.11 -25.83 -24.42
N ALA A 379 0.78 -25.56 -23.29
CA ALA A 379 1.76 -26.49 -22.72
C ALA A 379 1.13 -27.86 -22.38
N GLY A 380 -0.07 -27.87 -21.80
CA GLY A 380 -0.81 -29.10 -21.49
C GLY A 380 -1.12 -29.92 -22.74
N LEU A 381 -1.64 -29.29 -23.79
CA LEU A 381 -1.98 -29.95 -25.06
C LEU A 381 -0.73 -30.48 -25.78
N ILE A 382 0.36 -29.69 -25.80
CA ILE A 382 1.64 -30.10 -26.39
C ILE A 382 2.25 -31.28 -25.60
N SER A 383 2.18 -31.26 -24.26
CA SER A 383 2.77 -32.29 -23.42
C SER A 383 2.00 -33.61 -23.37
N SER A 384 0.69 -33.58 -23.58
CA SER A 384 -0.18 -34.77 -23.50
C SER A 384 -0.16 -35.63 -24.75
N GLY A 385 0.55 -35.22 -25.81
CA GLY A 385 0.57 -35.96 -27.08
C GLY A 385 -0.83 -36.11 -27.67
N LEU A 386 -1.73 -35.17 -27.36
CA LEU A 386 -3.05 -35.08 -28.01
C LEU A 386 -2.92 -34.68 -29.50
N ILE A 387 -1.67 -34.58 -29.98
CA ILE A 387 -1.21 -34.71 -31.36
C ILE A 387 0.10 -35.52 -31.32
#